data_AF-A0A0Q4R0J7-F1
#
_entry.id   AF-A0A0Q4R0J7-F1
#
_cell.length_a   1.000
_cell.length_b   1.000
_cell.length_c   1.000
_cell.angle_alpha   90.00
_cell.angle_beta   90.00
_cell.angle_gamma   90.00
#
_symmetry.space_group_name_H-M   'P 1'
#
loop_
_entity.id
_entity.type
_entity.pdbx_description
1 polymer ?
#
loop_
_entity_poly.entity_id
_entity_poly.type
_entity_poly.pdbx_seq_one_letter_code
_entity_poly.pdbx_strand_id
1 'polypeptide(L)'
;MIMFGLILKYYLYGTTQDPVQVALLGSFNALMKTVSINPSSAAAAWPRADILPLAQHDVKSQFGGGTLEAFVCTLNTSQFEAAFDGDGNAHDDGGAK
;
A
#
# COMPACT_ATOMS: atom_id res chain seq x y z
N MET A 1 15.10 -5.38 0.08
CA MET A 1 14.31 -5.15 1.33
C MET A 1 12.92 -5.72 1.10
N ILE A 2 12.30 -6.40 2.07
CA ILE A 2 10.88 -6.79 1.94
C ILE A 2 10.06 -5.51 2.11
N MET A 3 9.22 -5.21 1.13
CA MET A 3 8.39 -4.00 1.13
C MET A 3 6.95 -4.35 1.47
N PHE A 4 6.35 -3.55 2.34
CA PHE A 4 5.00 -3.77 2.87
C PHE A 4 4.08 -2.65 2.41
N GLY A 5 2.78 -2.96 2.36
CA GLY A 5 1.74 -2.04 1.93
C GLY A 5 0.61 -1.98 2.96
N LEU A 6 0.11 -0.78 3.25
CA LEU A 6 -1.10 -0.60 4.03
C LEU A 6 -2.30 -0.50 3.08
N ILE A 7 -3.19 -1.48 3.14
CA ILE A 7 -4.35 -1.62 2.26
C ILE A 7 -5.62 -1.43 3.09
N LEU A 8 -6.50 -0.50 2.69
CA LEU A 8 -7.78 -0.30 3.36
C LEU A 8 -8.74 -1.47 3.07
N LYS A 9 -9.54 -1.86 4.06
CA LYS A 9 -10.48 -3.00 3.99
C LYS A 9 -11.36 -2.95 2.75
N TYR A 10 -11.95 -1.80 2.44
CA TYR A 10 -12.84 -1.69 1.28
C TYR A 10 -12.11 -1.89 -0.05
N TYR A 11 -10.79 -1.66 -0.13
CA TYR A 11 -10.00 -2.08 -1.29
C TYR A 11 -9.81 -3.60 -1.31
N LEU A 12 -9.55 -4.19 -0.15
CA LEU A 12 -9.35 -5.63 -0.04
C LEU A 12 -10.64 -6.44 -0.27
N TYR A 13 -11.82 -5.91 0.00
CA TYR A 13 -13.09 -6.65 -0.15
C TYR A 13 -14.01 -6.11 -1.26
N GLY A 14 -13.70 -4.95 -1.86
CA GLY A 14 -14.61 -4.23 -2.74
C GLY A 14 -14.51 -4.46 -4.25
N THR A 15 -13.56 -5.25 -4.77
CA THR A 15 -13.41 -5.44 -6.23
C THR A 15 -12.95 -6.86 -6.58
N THR A 16 -13.76 -7.57 -7.35
CA THR A 16 -13.39 -8.87 -7.92
C THR A 16 -12.45 -8.69 -9.10
N GLN A 17 -11.28 -9.33 -9.02
CA GLN A 17 -10.22 -9.46 -10.03
C GLN A 17 -9.33 -8.25 -10.37
N ASP A 18 -9.69 -7.03 -10.02
CA ASP A 18 -8.82 -5.86 -10.29
C ASP A 18 -7.64 -5.72 -9.30
N PRO A 19 -6.55 -5.03 -9.72
CA PRO A 19 -5.48 -4.62 -8.82
C PRO A 19 -6.00 -3.86 -7.59
N VAL A 20 -5.48 -4.19 -6.42
CA VAL A 20 -5.89 -3.59 -5.14
C VAL A 20 -5.02 -2.38 -4.86
N GLN A 21 -5.67 -1.24 -4.56
CA GLN A 21 -4.97 -0.02 -4.21
C GLN A 21 -4.27 -0.15 -2.85
N VAL A 22 -2.99 0.19 -2.83
CA VAL A 22 -2.17 0.29 -1.63
C VAL A 22 -2.09 1.75 -1.24
N ALA A 23 -2.55 2.07 -0.04
CA ALA A 23 -2.66 3.47 0.36
C ALA A 23 -1.31 4.04 0.82
N LEU A 24 -0.43 3.22 1.41
CA LEU A 24 0.93 3.59 1.80
C LEU A 24 1.91 2.43 1.65
N LEU A 25 3.17 2.73 1.34
CA LEU A 25 4.25 1.76 1.30
C LEU A 25 5.30 2.07 2.37
N GLY A 26 5.93 1.05 2.94
CA GLY A 26 6.97 1.26 3.94
C GLY A 26 7.46 -0.01 4.63
N SER A 27 8.20 0.18 5.71
CA SER A 27 8.55 -0.92 6.61
C SER A 27 7.36 -1.31 7.48
N PHE A 28 7.27 -2.59 7.87
CA PHE A 28 6.20 -3.09 8.73
C PHE A 28 5.97 -2.22 9.97
N ASN A 29 7.04 -1.89 10.70
CA ASN A 29 6.98 -1.08 11.92
C ASN A 29 6.50 0.36 11.68
N ALA A 30 6.82 0.95 10.52
CA ALA A 30 6.33 2.29 10.17
C ALA A 30 4.83 2.25 9.85
N LEU A 31 4.39 1.24 9.09
CA LEU A 31 2.98 1.09 8.73
C LEU A 31 2.10 0.82 9.96
N MET A 32 2.55 -0.02 10.90
CA MET A 32 1.85 -0.27 12.18
C MET A 32 1.75 0.97 13.08
N LYS A 33 2.56 2.00 12.85
CA LYS A 33 2.50 3.28 13.59
C LYS A 33 1.69 4.35 12.87
N THR A 34 1.18 4.06 11.68
CA THR A 34 0.43 5.04 10.88
C THR A 34 -0.91 5.34 11.56
N VAL A 35 -1.22 6.61 11.83
CA VAL A 35 -2.46 6.96 12.54
C VAL A 35 -3.54 7.53 11.61
N SER A 36 -3.13 8.13 10.49
CA SER A 36 -4.03 8.88 9.61
C SER A 36 -3.60 8.76 8.16
N ILE A 37 -4.54 8.52 7.25
CA ILE A 37 -4.26 8.39 5.82
C ILE A 37 -5.29 9.12 4.97
N ASN A 38 -4.90 9.50 3.76
CA ASN A 38 -5.82 9.93 2.72
C ASN A 38 -6.40 8.67 2.02
N PRO A 39 -7.68 8.32 2.23
CA PRO A 39 -8.29 7.14 1.63
C PRO A 39 -8.49 7.21 0.11
N SER A 40 -8.30 8.36 -0.53
CA SER A 40 -8.36 8.47 -2.00
C SER A 40 -6.99 8.41 -2.66
N SER A 41 -5.91 8.41 -1.89
CA SER A 41 -4.54 8.35 -2.40
C SER A 41 -4.05 6.91 -2.45
N ALA A 42 -3.52 6.50 -3.60
CA ALA A 42 -2.84 5.22 -3.77
C ALA A 42 -1.35 5.46 -4.02
N ALA A 43 -0.49 4.78 -3.26
CA ALA A 43 0.96 4.76 -3.46
C ALA A 43 1.37 3.70 -4.51
N ALA A 44 0.57 2.62 -4.65
CA ALA A 44 0.75 1.59 -5.65
C ALA A 44 -0.55 0.80 -5.87
N ALA A 45 -0.56 -0.06 -6.88
CA ALA A 45 -1.59 -1.07 -7.09
C ALA A 45 -0.94 -2.46 -7.11
N TRP A 46 -1.50 -3.41 -6.35
CA TRP A 46 -0.96 -4.77 -6.22
C TRP A 46 -1.89 -5.81 -6.85
N PRO A 47 -1.35 -6.85 -7.52
CA PRO A 47 -2.15 -7.96 -8.02
C PRO A 47 -2.79 -8.70 -6.85
N ARG A 48 -4.13 -8.78 -6.82
CA ARG A 48 -4.89 -9.37 -5.72
C ARG A 48 -4.47 -10.79 -5.36
N ALA A 49 -4.15 -11.60 -6.37
CA ALA A 49 -3.75 -13.00 -6.21
C ALA A 49 -2.47 -13.17 -5.40
N ASP A 50 -1.63 -12.14 -5.35
CA ASP A 50 -0.33 -12.17 -4.69
C ASP A 50 -0.34 -11.49 -3.32
N ILE A 51 -1.46 -10.92 -2.86
CA ILE A 51 -1.52 -10.18 -1.59
C ILE A 51 -1.62 -11.14 -0.41
N LEU A 52 -0.69 -11.01 0.54
CA LEU A 52 -0.69 -11.69 1.82
C LEU A 52 -0.93 -10.69 2.96
N PRO A 53 -2.10 -10.69 3.61
CA PRO A 53 -2.34 -9.90 4.82
C PRO A 53 -1.52 -10.45 5.98
N LEU A 54 -0.80 -9.57 6.69
CA LEU A 54 0.06 -9.93 7.82
C LEU A 54 -0.48 -9.44 9.17
N ALA A 55 -1.06 -8.25 9.19
CA ALA A 55 -1.63 -7.66 10.39
C ALA A 55 -2.82 -6.75 10.05
N GLN A 56 -3.79 -6.68 10.94
CA GLN A 56 -4.85 -5.68 10.90
C GLN A 56 -4.41 -4.43 11.66
N HIS A 57 -4.74 -3.26 11.12
CA HIS A 57 -4.36 -1.96 11.67
C HIS A 57 -5.43 -0.91 11.38
N ASP A 58 -5.95 -0.26 12.41
CA ASP A 58 -6.98 0.77 12.27
C ASP A 58 -6.33 2.15 12.09
N VAL A 59 -6.76 2.89 11.06
CA VAL A 59 -6.29 4.24 10.75
C VAL A 59 -7.45 5.22 10.66
N LYS A 60 -7.19 6.52 10.75
CA LYS A 60 -8.21 7.57 10.57
C LYS A 60 -8.18 8.13 9.16
N SER A 61 -9.35 8.50 8.64
CA SER A 61 -9.45 9.29 7.39
C SER A 61 -9.00 10.73 7.63
N GLN A 62 -8.14 11.25 6.75
CA GLN A 62 -7.74 12.67 6.75
C GLN A 62 -8.88 13.62 6.38
N PHE A 63 -9.91 13.15 5.67
CA PHE A 63 -11.07 13.95 5.30
C PHE A 63 -12.17 13.97 6.37
N GLY A 64 -11.91 13.38 7.54
CA GLY A 64 -12.96 13.05 8.51
C GLY A 64 -13.71 11.77 8.13
N GLY A 65 -14.68 11.36 8.95
CA GLY A 65 -15.51 10.18 8.65
C GLY A 65 -15.21 8.91 9.47
N GLY A 66 -14.31 8.98 10.45
CA GLY A 66 -14.11 7.92 11.45
C GLY A 66 -12.90 7.01 11.20
N THR A 67 -12.91 5.86 11.89
CA THR A 67 -11.87 4.83 11.80
C THR A 67 -12.08 3.99 10.54
N LEU A 68 -11.00 3.79 9.80
CA LEU A 68 -10.89 2.93 8.64
C LEU A 68 -10.09 1.69 9.04
N GLU A 69 -10.68 0.53 8.85
CA GLU A 69 -9.98 -0.74 9.01
C GLU A 69 -8.99 -0.93 7.84
N ALA A 70 -7.74 -1.22 8.15
CA ALA A 70 -6.69 -1.46 7.17
C ALA A 70 -5.90 -2.73 7.50
N PHE A 71 -5.14 -3.20 6.53
CA PHE A 71 -4.28 -4.37 6.66
C PHE A 71 -2.87 -3.99 6.20
N VAL A 72 -1.88 -4.35 7.02
CA VAL A 72 -0.48 -4.37 6.57
C VAL A 72 -0.28 -5.68 5.82
N CYS A 73 0.05 -5.57 4.55
CA CYS A 73 0.20 -6.68 3.63
C CYS A 73 1.61 -6.74 3.04
N THR A 74 1.97 -7.91 2.52
CA THR A 74 3.12 -8.10 1.64
C THR A 74 2.67 -8.87 0.38
N LEU A 75 3.59 -9.12 -0.54
CA LEU A 75 3.34 -9.96 -1.71
C LEU A 75 3.89 -11.38 -1.46
N ASN A 76 3.19 -12.39 -1.99
CA ASN A 76 3.61 -13.80 -2.00
C ASN A 76 4.81 -14.04 -2.95
N THR A 77 5.17 -13.02 -3.73
CA THR A 77 6.32 -13.04 -4.63
C THR A 77 7.38 -12.09 -4.08
N SER A 78 8.65 -12.46 -4.22
CA SER A 78 9.79 -11.57 -3.95
C SER A 78 10.02 -10.55 -5.07
N GLN A 79 9.22 -10.59 -6.14
CA GLN A 79 9.35 -9.71 -7.30
C GLN A 79 8.59 -8.40 -7.07
N PHE A 80 9.12 -7.58 -6.18
CA PHE A 80 8.63 -6.21 -5.98
C PHE A 80 8.97 -5.30 -7.18
N GLU A 81 9.97 -5.67 -7.99
CA GLU A 81 10.58 -4.80 -9.01
C GLU A 81 9.93 -4.85 -10.40
N ALA A 82 9.06 -5.83 -10.72
CA ALA A 82 8.54 -5.98 -12.08
C ALA A 82 7.26 -5.16 -12.39
N ALA A 83 6.66 -4.50 -11.39
CA ALA A 83 5.42 -3.74 -11.56
C ALA A 83 5.60 -2.21 -11.66
N PHE A 84 6.84 -1.72 -11.63
CA PHE A 84 7.15 -0.27 -11.69
C PHE A 84 7.86 0.16 -13.00
N ASP A 85 7.94 -0.71 -14.00
CA ASP A 85 8.37 -0.34 -15.35
C ASP A 85 7.17 0.09 -16.20
N GLY A 86 6.58 1.25 -15.89
CA GLY A 86 5.43 1.72 -16.66
C GLY A 86 4.78 2.98 -16.14
N ASP A 87 5.50 4.09 -16.26
CA ASP A 87 4.99 5.47 -16.29
C ASP A 87 4.52 6.08 -14.96
N GLY A 88 5.35 6.95 -14.36
CA GLY A 88 4.90 7.77 -13.23
C GLY A 88 5.92 8.37 -12.27
N ASN A 89 7.16 8.65 -12.71
CA ASN A 89 8.14 9.54 -12.07
C ASN A 89 8.57 9.28 -10.61
N ALA A 90 9.69 8.57 -10.45
CA ALA A 90 10.71 8.92 -9.48
C ALA A 90 11.95 9.42 -10.25
N HIS A 91 11.92 10.68 -10.71
CA HIS A 91 13.14 11.36 -11.15
C HIS A 91 13.53 12.33 -10.03
N ASP A 92 14.25 11.80 -9.05
CA ASP A 92 15.20 12.60 -8.26
C ASP A 92 16.28 11.67 -7.74
N ASP A 93 17.20 11.29 -8.63
CA ASP A 93 18.55 10.95 -8.19
C ASP A 93 19.47 12.02 -8.76
N GLY A 94 19.69 13.02 -7.93
CA GLY A 94 20.82 13.93 -8.03
C GLY A 94 22.08 13.11 -8.29
N GLY A 95 22.52 13.15 -9.54
CA GLY A 95 23.83 12.67 -9.94
C GLY A 95 24.89 13.49 -9.23
N ALA A 96 25.40 12.96 -8.13
CA ALA A 96 26.69 13.37 -7.60
C ALA A 96 27.79 12.80 -8.50
N LYS A 97 28.46 13.66 -9.26
CA LYS A 97 29.93 13.81 -9.37
C LYS A 97 30.31 14.78 -10.50
#